data_AF-A0A9D1C9P1-F1
#
_entry.id   AF-A0A9D1C9P1-F1
#
_cell.length_a   1.000
_cell.length_b   1.000
_cell.length_c   1.000
_cell.angle_alpha   90.00
_cell.angle_beta   90.00
_cell.angle_gamma   90.00
#
_symmetry.space_group_name_H-M   'P 1'
#
loop_
_entity.id
_entity.type
_entity.pdbx_description
1 polymer ?
#
loop_
_entity_poly.entity_id
_entity_poly.type
_entity_poly.pdbx_seq_one_letter_code
_entity_poly.pdbx_strand_id
1 'polypeptide(L)'
;MGDLDQATAHFEDALAFCRMARFQPEHAWTCYDYADTLLHSPKSLGRTVGDRSNVNSLLDEALAISGELGMRPLTERVRVLQELATRQLGPEQAYPDGLTKREVEVLRLIATGLSNREIGTELVLSKRTVERHITNIYGKISA
;
A
#
# COMPACT_ATOMS: atom_id res chain seq x y z
N MET A 1 -8.90 -12.18 -20.77
CA MET A 1 -8.75 -11.48 -19.49
C MET A 1 -7.27 -11.32 -19.27
N GLY A 2 -6.74 -10.09 -19.39
CA GLY A 2 -5.31 -9.83 -19.29
C GLY A 2 -4.77 -10.17 -17.90
N ASP A 3 -3.57 -10.72 -17.86
CA ASP A 3 -2.91 -11.13 -16.63
C ASP A 3 -2.38 -9.89 -15.90
N LEU A 4 -2.95 -9.57 -14.73
CA LEU A 4 -2.59 -8.40 -13.93
C LEU A 4 -1.12 -8.44 -13.51
N ASP A 5 -0.59 -9.65 -13.33
CA ASP A 5 0.80 -9.85 -12.93
C ASP A 5 1.74 -9.46 -14.08
N GLN A 6 1.35 -9.72 -15.33
CA GLN A 6 2.08 -9.24 -16.51
C GLN A 6 1.98 -7.72 -16.67
N ALA A 7 0.79 -7.14 -16.47
CA ALA A 7 0.63 -5.68 -16.53
C ALA A 7 1.49 -4.96 -15.49
N THR A 8 1.52 -5.50 -14.26
CA THR A 8 2.34 -5.00 -13.15
C THR A 8 3.83 -5.05 -13.49
N ALA A 9 4.33 -6.20 -13.97
CA ALA A 9 5.71 -6.33 -14.39
C ALA A 9 6.08 -5.34 -15.51
N HIS A 10 5.19 -5.13 -16.49
CA HIS A 10 5.42 -4.15 -17.55
C HIS A 10 5.49 -2.70 -17.04
N PHE A 11 4.67 -2.33 -16.05
CA PHE A 11 4.76 -1.01 -15.43
C PHE A 11 6.08 -0.86 -14.64
N GLU A 12 6.48 -1.87 -13.88
CA GLU A 12 7.74 -1.85 -13.13
C GLU A 12 8.96 -1.70 -14.04
N ASP A 13 8.99 -2.45 -15.15
CA ASP A 13 10.03 -2.32 -16.18
C ASP A 13 10.05 -0.92 -16.80
N ALA A 14 8.88 -0.36 -17.12
CA ALA A 14 8.75 0.98 -17.68
C ALA A 14 9.21 2.08 -16.70
N LEU A 15 8.88 1.95 -15.41
CA LEU A 15 9.34 2.85 -14.36
C LEU A 15 10.86 2.77 -14.18
N ALA A 16 11.43 1.57 -14.15
CA ALA A 16 12.87 1.36 -14.08
C ALA A 16 13.58 2.04 -15.26
N PHE A 17 13.06 1.87 -16.47
CA PHE A 17 13.58 2.53 -17.67
C PHE A 17 13.50 4.06 -17.58
N CYS A 18 12.34 4.62 -17.24
CA CYS A 18 12.16 6.08 -17.15
C CYS A 18 13.07 6.70 -16.08
N ARG A 19 13.25 6.00 -14.95
CA ARG A 19 14.12 6.42 -13.86
C ARG A 19 15.59 6.40 -14.27
N MET A 20 16.03 5.37 -15.00
CA MET A 20 17.39 5.30 -15.55
C MET A 20 17.65 6.38 -16.61
N ALA A 21 16.69 6.60 -17.50
CA ALA A 21 16.83 7.53 -18.62
C ALA A 21 16.49 8.99 -18.25
N ARG A 22 16.08 9.25 -17.00
CA ARG A 22 15.68 10.57 -16.46
C ARG A 22 14.57 11.27 -17.25
N PHE A 23 13.69 10.50 -17.89
CA PHE A 23 12.50 11.00 -18.58
C PHE A 23 11.39 11.27 -17.57
N GLN A 24 11.45 12.44 -16.94
CA GLN A 24 10.55 12.83 -15.85
C GLN A 24 9.06 12.91 -16.26
N PRO A 25 8.66 13.50 -17.40
CA PRO A 25 7.25 13.54 -17.79
C PRO A 25 6.63 12.14 -17.95
N GLU A 26 7.34 11.25 -18.64
CA GLU A 26 6.91 9.87 -18.90
C GLU A 26 6.87 9.05 -17.61
N HIS A 27 7.81 9.30 -16.70
CA HIS A 27 7.80 8.70 -15.36
C HIS A 27 6.53 9.06 -14.59
N ALA A 28 6.15 10.34 -14.57
CA ALA A 28 4.95 10.80 -13.87
C ALA A 28 3.67 10.17 -14.42
N TRP A 29 3.56 10.06 -15.75
CA TRP A 29 2.44 9.39 -16.41
C TRP A 29 2.38 7.90 -16.09
N THR A 30 3.53 7.22 -16.13
CA THR A 30 3.61 5.78 -15.84
C THR A 30 3.19 5.48 -14.40
N CYS A 31 3.61 6.31 -13.43
CA CYS A 31 3.17 6.20 -12.04
C CYS A 31 1.65 6.38 -11.90
N TYR A 32 1.08 7.38 -12.57
CA TYR A 32 -0.37 7.61 -12.57
C TYR A 32 -1.14 6.43 -13.18
N ASP A 33 -0.76 5.96 -14.37
CA ASP A 33 -1.42 4.86 -15.07
C ASP A 33 -1.34 3.55 -14.27
N TYR A 34 -0.20 3.31 -13.62
CA TYR A 34 -0.05 2.14 -12.77
C TYR A 34 -0.95 2.23 -11.51
N ALA A 35 -1.00 3.38 -10.85
CA ALA A 35 -1.91 3.58 -9.71
C ALA A 35 -3.39 3.45 -10.11
N ASP A 36 -3.77 3.97 -11.28
CA ASP A 36 -5.13 3.90 -11.82
C ASP A 36 -5.55 2.45 -12.10
N THR A 37 -4.70 1.68 -12.79
CA THR A 37 -4.96 0.26 -13.08
C THR A 37 -5.08 -0.56 -11.80
N LEU A 38 -4.28 -0.25 -10.79
CA LEU A 38 -4.40 -0.87 -9.48
C LEU A 38 -5.77 -0.54 -8.85
N LEU A 39 -6.24 0.71 -8.85
CA LEU A 39 -7.52 1.06 -8.20
C LEU A 39 -8.74 0.48 -8.93
N HIS A 40 -8.72 0.40 -10.25
CA HIS A 40 -9.87 -0.10 -11.03
C HIS A 40 -9.96 -1.63 -11.13
N SER A 41 -8.93 -2.37 -10.71
CA SER A 41 -8.92 -3.83 -10.83
C SER A 41 -9.79 -4.53 -9.77
N PRO A 42 -10.72 -5.43 -10.14
CA PRO A 42 -11.60 -6.15 -9.21
C PRO A 42 -10.88 -7.20 -8.34
N LYS A 43 -9.63 -7.57 -8.67
CA LYS A 43 -8.77 -8.36 -7.79
C LYS A 43 -8.25 -7.56 -6.56
N SER A 44 -8.51 -6.25 -6.49
CA SER A 44 -8.17 -5.40 -5.33
C SER A 44 -9.00 -5.69 -4.07
N LEU A 45 -10.05 -6.52 -4.17
CA LEU A 45 -10.98 -6.89 -3.08
C LEU A 45 -10.38 -7.72 -1.93
N GLY A 46 -9.05 -7.77 -1.80
CA GLY A 46 -8.33 -8.45 -0.72
C GLY A 46 -6.96 -7.84 -0.37
N ARG A 47 -6.74 -6.55 -0.65
CA ARG A 47 -5.40 -5.94 -0.58
C ARG A 47 -4.75 -5.98 0.80
N THR A 48 -3.47 -6.35 0.78
CA THR A 48 -2.54 -6.24 1.89
C THR A 48 -2.17 -4.77 2.12
N VAL A 49 -1.54 -4.46 3.25
CA VAL A 49 -1.01 -3.11 3.53
C VAL A 49 0.05 -2.70 2.48
N GLY A 50 0.79 -3.67 1.94
CA GLY A 50 1.81 -3.43 0.90
C GLY A 50 1.21 -2.87 -0.40
N ASP A 51 0.09 -3.42 -0.87
CA ASP A 51 -0.55 -2.97 -2.11
C ASP A 51 -1.11 -1.56 -2.00
N ARG A 52 -1.57 -1.16 -0.80
CA ARG A 52 -2.06 0.20 -0.53
C ARG A 52 -0.91 1.21 -0.48
N SER A 53 0.16 0.83 0.20
CA SER A 53 1.37 1.64 0.31
C SER A 53 1.98 1.88 -1.08
N ASN A 54 1.94 0.87 -1.96
CA ASN A 54 2.37 0.99 -3.34
C ASN A 54 1.55 2.02 -4.14
N VAL A 55 0.22 1.97 -4.08
CA VAL A 55 -0.65 2.96 -4.77
C VAL A 55 -0.38 4.39 -4.28
N ASN A 56 -0.30 4.60 -2.96
CA ASN A 56 -0.03 5.93 -2.42
C ASN A 56 1.34 6.45 -2.86
N SER A 57 2.38 5.59 -2.81
CA SER A 57 3.73 5.96 -3.23
C SER A 57 3.79 6.36 -4.71
N LEU A 58 3.12 5.60 -5.59
CA LEU A 58 3.01 5.92 -7.01
C LEU A 58 2.31 7.27 -7.25
N LEU A 59 1.21 7.54 -6.54
CA LEU A 59 0.49 8.80 -6.65
C LEU A 59 1.32 9.99 -6.14
N ASP A 60 2.08 9.80 -5.06
CA ASP A 60 2.97 10.83 -4.52
C ASP A 60 4.14 11.14 -5.47
N GLU A 61 4.78 10.12 -6.06
CA GLU A 61 5.81 10.29 -7.09
C GLU A 61 5.25 11.03 -8.32
N ALA A 62 4.07 10.64 -8.82
CA ALA A 62 3.42 11.32 -9.94
C ALA A 62 3.07 12.78 -9.62
N LEU A 63 2.62 13.05 -8.39
CA LEU A 63 2.28 14.40 -7.95
C LEU A 63 3.51 15.30 -7.85
N ALA A 64 4.60 14.78 -7.27
CA ALA A 64 5.86 15.51 -7.13
C ALA A 64 6.40 15.93 -8.50
N ILE A 65 6.57 14.97 -9.41
CA ILE A 65 7.15 15.23 -10.73
C ILE A 65 6.24 16.15 -11.57
N SER A 66 4.92 15.89 -11.59
CA SER A 66 3.99 16.73 -12.35
C SER A 66 3.92 18.16 -11.80
N GLY A 67 4.04 18.34 -10.48
CA GLY A 67 4.09 19.64 -9.84
C GLY A 67 5.36 20.42 -10.18
N GLU A 68 6.52 19.76 -10.12
CA GLU A 68 7.81 20.35 -10.47
C GLU A 68 7.87 20.78 -11.95
N LEU A 69 7.30 19.98 -12.85
CA LEU A 69 7.27 20.25 -14.28
C LEU A 69 6.12 21.18 -14.72
N GLY A 70 5.22 21.57 -13.80
CA GLY A 70 4.06 22.40 -14.13
C GLY A 70 3.02 21.70 -15.01
N MET A 71 2.97 20.37 -15.01
CA MET A 71 2.04 19.55 -15.79
C MET A 71 0.63 19.55 -15.19
N ARG A 72 -0.01 20.73 -15.16
CA ARG A 72 -1.32 20.96 -14.52
C ARG A 72 -2.38 19.89 -14.82
N PRO A 73 -2.57 19.43 -16.08
CA PRO A 73 -3.58 18.41 -16.36
C PRO A 73 -3.30 17.06 -15.71
N LEU A 74 -2.02 16.70 -15.51
CA LEU A 74 -1.66 15.47 -14.81
C LEU A 74 -1.80 15.65 -13.30
N THR A 75 -1.34 16.78 -12.75
CA THR A 75 -1.50 17.11 -11.33
C THR A 75 -2.96 17.04 -10.87
N GLU A 76 -3.89 17.58 -11.66
CA GLU A 76 -5.32 17.51 -11.36
C GLU A 76 -5.86 16.08 -11.39
N ARG A 77 -5.46 15.27 -12.38
CA ARG A 77 -5.84 13.85 -12.46
C ARG A 77 -5.34 13.04 -11.27
N VAL A 78 -4.08 13.24 -10.87
CA VAL A 78 -3.47 12.56 -9.72
C VAL A 78 -4.24 12.88 -8.44
N ARG A 79 -4.64 14.14 -8.22
CA ARG A 79 -5.44 14.54 -7.05
C ARG A 79 -6.80 13.86 -6.99
N VAL A 80 -7.50 13.81 -8.12
CA VAL A 80 -8.80 13.10 -8.21
C VAL A 80 -8.61 11.62 -7.87
N LEU A 81 -7.53 11.01 -8.36
CA LEU A 81 -7.23 9.61 -8.09
C LEU A 81 -6.83 9.34 -6.64
N GLN A 82 -6.13 10.27 -5.97
CA GLN A 82 -5.85 10.21 -4.52
C GLN A 82 -7.13 10.25 -3.68
N GLU A 83 -8.10 11.10 -4.05
CA GLU A 83 -9.40 11.12 -3.36
C GLU A 83 -10.14 9.78 -3.51
N LEU A 84 -10.11 9.19 -4.71
CA LEU A 84 -10.68 7.88 -4.96
C LEU A 84 -9.97 6.80 -4.13
N ALA A 85 -8.63 6.79 -4.13
CA ALA A 85 -7.81 5.88 -3.34
C ALA A 85 -8.15 5.96 -1.85
N THR A 86 -8.28 7.17 -1.32
CA THR A 86 -8.65 7.39 0.09
C THR A 86 -10.02 6.82 0.41
N ARG A 87 -11.00 6.98 -0.49
CA ARG A 87 -12.36 6.43 -0.31
C ARG A 87 -12.40 4.91 -0.41
N GLN A 88 -11.63 4.31 -1.32
CA GLN A 88 -11.66 2.87 -1.58
C GLN A 88 -10.77 2.06 -0.63
N LEU A 89 -9.58 2.58 -0.31
CA LEU A 89 -8.57 1.91 0.51
C LEU A 89 -8.69 2.30 1.99
N GLY A 90 -9.42 3.38 2.30
CA GLY A 90 -9.52 3.98 3.62
C GLY A 90 -8.28 4.80 3.97
N PRO A 91 -8.35 5.65 5.02
CA PRO A 91 -7.19 6.37 5.50
C PRO A 91 -6.10 5.37 5.90
N GLU A 92 -4.86 5.70 5.53
CA GLU A 92 -3.67 4.99 5.93
C GLU A 92 -3.51 5.10 7.45
N GLN A 93 -4.16 4.22 8.20
CA GLN A 93 -3.71 3.89 9.56
C GLN A 93 -2.46 3.00 9.42
N ALA A 94 -1.41 3.54 8.78
CA ALA A 94 -0.10 2.92 8.78
C ALA A 94 0.47 3.13 10.17
N TYR A 95 0.42 2.07 10.95
CA TYR A 95 1.38 1.94 12.02
C TYR A 95 2.75 1.62 11.41
N PRO A 96 3.86 1.92 12.12
CA PRO A 96 5.20 1.58 11.66
C PRO A 96 5.30 0.15 11.13
N ASP A 97 6.15 -0.07 10.14
CA ASP A 97 6.39 -1.38 9.50
C ASP A 97 5.15 -1.99 8.81
N GLY A 98 4.17 -1.16 8.43
CA GLY A 98 2.94 -1.62 7.77
C GLY A 98 2.06 -2.48 8.67
N LEU A 99 2.15 -2.28 9.99
CA LEU A 99 1.32 -2.97 10.96
C LEU A 99 -0.14 -2.51 10.82
N THR A 100 -1.05 -3.47 10.89
CA THR A 100 -2.49 -3.18 10.97
C THR A 100 -2.85 -2.76 12.39
N LYS A 101 -3.98 -2.06 12.55
CA LYS A 101 -4.53 -1.73 13.87
C LYS A 101 -4.61 -2.96 14.79
N ARG A 102 -5.04 -4.10 14.25
CA ARG A 102 -5.18 -5.33 15.01
C ARG A 102 -3.84 -5.94 15.45
N GLU A 103 -2.85 -5.88 14.57
CA GLU A 103 -1.49 -6.30 14.88
C GLU A 103 -0.86 -5.39 15.95
N VAL A 104 -1.13 -4.08 15.93
CA VAL A 104 -0.68 -3.17 16.98
C VAL A 104 -1.36 -3.43 18.32
N GLU A 105 -2.67 -3.71 18.33
CA GLU A 105 -3.37 -4.12 19.56
C GLU A 105 -2.74 -5.38 20.17
N VAL A 106 -2.48 -6.40 19.34
CA VAL A 106 -1.79 -7.63 19.77
C VAL A 106 -0.38 -7.32 20.28
N LEU A 107 0.41 -6.52 19.54
CA LEU A 107 1.78 -6.16 19.92
C LEU A 107 1.84 -5.40 21.25
N ARG A 108 0.89 -4.49 21.50
CA ARG A 108 0.79 -3.77 22.78
C ARG A 108 0.55 -4.72 23.95
N LEU A 109 -0.34 -5.70 23.79
CA LEU A 109 -0.62 -6.67 24.85
C LEU A 109 0.56 -7.63 25.11
N ILE A 110 1.30 -7.98 24.06
CA ILE A 110 2.57 -8.72 24.18
C ILE A 110 3.59 -7.89 24.97
N ALA A 111 3.72 -6.60 24.67
CA ALA A 111 4.64 -5.70 25.37
C ALA A 111 4.29 -5.55 26.87
N THR A 112 3.03 -5.75 27.25
CA THR A 112 2.60 -5.80 28.65
C THR A 112 2.78 -7.17 29.33
N GLY A 113 3.28 -8.18 28.61
CA GLY A 113 3.60 -9.51 29.16
C GLY A 113 2.46 -10.52 29.16
N LEU A 114 1.35 -10.27 28.44
CA LEU A 114 0.23 -11.21 28.37
C LEU A 114 0.58 -12.43 27.50
N SER A 115 0.09 -13.60 27.89
CA SER A 115 0.15 -14.83 27.09
C SER A 115 -0.84 -14.80 25.91
N ASN A 116 -0.59 -15.59 24.86
CA ASN A 116 -1.48 -15.69 23.69
C ASN A 116 -2.94 -16.05 24.06
N ARG A 117 -3.14 -16.77 25.17
CA ARG A 117 -4.48 -17.11 25.66
C ARG A 117 -5.17 -15.90 26.26
N GLU A 118 -4.47 -15.13 27.09
CA GLU A 118 -4.99 -13.90 27.71
C GLU A 118 -5.26 -12.82 26.66
N ILE A 119 -4.37 -12.66 25.68
CA ILE A 119 -4.59 -11.78 24.51
C ILE A 119 -5.85 -12.21 23.76
N GLY A 120 -6.04 -13.52 23.55
CA GLY A 120 -7.24 -14.05 22.91
C GLY A 120 -8.51 -13.72 23.69
N THR A 121 -8.47 -13.78 25.03
CA THR A 121 -9.59 -13.39 25.88
C THR A 121 -9.88 -11.89 25.79
N GLU A 122 -8.85 -11.05 25.94
CA GLU A 122 -8.97 -9.58 25.93
C GLU A 122 -9.51 -9.07 24.59
N LEU A 123 -9.04 -9.67 23.49
CA LEU A 123 -9.37 -9.26 22.14
C LEU A 123 -10.55 -10.03 21.54
N VAL A 124 -11.14 -11.00 22.25
CA VAL A 124 -12.21 -11.88 21.72
C VAL A 124 -11.76 -12.61 20.44
N LEU A 125 -10.58 -13.24 20.50
CA LEU A 125 -9.95 -14.01 19.44
C LEU A 125 -9.62 -15.43 19.89
N SER A 126 -9.53 -16.36 18.93
CA SER A 126 -8.94 -17.67 19.21
C SER A 126 -7.43 -17.55 19.42
N LYS A 127 -6.85 -18.43 20.26
CA LYS A 127 -5.40 -18.53 20.44
C LYS A 127 -4.66 -18.65 19.09
N ARG A 128 -5.19 -19.44 18.17
CA ARG A 128 -4.62 -19.64 16.82
C ARG A 128 -4.63 -18.35 15.99
N THR A 129 -5.66 -17.52 16.14
CA THR A 129 -5.73 -16.21 15.48
C THR A 129 -4.66 -15.27 16.03
N VAL A 130 -4.45 -15.28 17.35
CA VAL A 130 -3.38 -14.51 18.00
C VAL A 130 -2.00 -14.96 17.51
N GLU A 131 -1.74 -16.27 17.48
CA GLU A 131 -0.48 -16.84 16.95
C GLU A 131 -0.23 -16.39 15.50
N ARG A 132 -1.26 -16.38 14.64
CA ARG A 132 -1.15 -15.88 13.27
C ARG A 132 -0.79 -14.39 13.21
N HIS A 133 -1.43 -13.56 14.03
CA HIS A 133 -1.07 -12.14 14.11
C HIS A 133 0.38 -11.95 14.54
N ILE A 134 0.87 -12.73 15.50
CA ILE A 134 2.26 -12.70 15.97
C ILE A 134 3.24 -13.05 14.85
N THR A 135 2.98 -14.11 14.09
CA THR A 135 3.82 -14.47 12.93
C THR A 135 3.89 -13.33 11.92
N ASN A 136 2.75 -12.70 11.60
CA ASN A 136 2.71 -11.58 10.67
C ASN A 136 3.46 -10.35 11.20
N ILE A 137 3.32 -10.04 12.49
CA ILE A 137 4.03 -8.91 13.14
C ILE A 137 5.53 -9.11 13.00
N TYR A 138 6.05 -10.28 13.40
CA TYR A 138 7.48 -10.56 13.29
C TYR A 138 7.98 -10.53 11.84
N GLY A 139 7.18 -10.99 10.88
CA GLY A 139 7.53 -10.90 9.46
C GLY A 139 7.63 -9.46 8.94
N LYS A 140 6.91 -8.52 9.56
CA LYS A 140 6.89 -7.11 9.17
C LYS A 140 8.00 -6.28 9.79
N ILE A 141 8.27 -6.48 11.09
CA ILE A 141 9.23 -5.66 11.86
C ILE A 141 10.68 -6.16 11.78
N SER A 142 10.91 -7.33 11.18
CA SER A 142 12.25 -7.95 11.05
C SER A 142 12.83 -7.84 9.64
N ALA A 143 12.18 -7.07 8.77
CA ALA A 143 12.60 -6.78 7.39
C ALA A 143 13.26 -5.41 7.31
#